data_AF-A0AAN8X954-F1
#
_entry.id   AF-A0AAN8X954-F1
#
_cell.length_a   1.000
_cell.length_b   1.000
_cell.length_c   1.000
_cell.angle_alpha   90.00
_cell.angle_beta   90.00
_cell.angle_gamma   90.00
#
_symmetry.space_group_name_H-M   'P 1'
#
loop_
_entity.id
_entity.type
_entity.pdbx_description
1 polymer ?
#
loop_
_entity_poly.entity_id
_entity_poly.type
_entity_poly.pdbx_seq_one_letter_code
_entity_poly.pdbx_strand_id
1 'polypeptide(L)'
;VTVAELKSLVAECPKQRFQLKEDENGDLLIKANQGHTIEVENPELEEVTSETDLSCVVHGTYYKSWSSIKKEGLSRMKRTHIHFAPGIPGDSLVVSGIRSSCQIYIYIDIPQALQDGFKFYRSDNNVLLCRGNDAGFLPCRYFQKVVDKKTGQQLEF
;
A
#
# COMPACT_ATOMS: atom_id res chain seq x y z
N VAL A 1 -20.48 -22.62 -1.85
CA VAL A 1 -19.17 -22.17 -2.35
C VAL A 1 -18.65 -23.18 -3.35
N THR A 2 -18.95 -22.93 -4.63
CA THR A 2 -18.46 -23.69 -5.78
C THR A 2 -17.25 -22.97 -6.40
N VAL A 3 -16.50 -23.67 -7.26
CA VAL A 3 -15.39 -23.05 -8.03
C VAL A 3 -15.90 -21.91 -8.91
N ALA A 4 -17.09 -22.04 -9.49
CA ALA A 4 -17.72 -20.98 -10.27
C ALA A 4 -18.01 -19.74 -9.41
N GLU A 5 -18.57 -19.93 -8.21
CA GLU A 5 -18.80 -18.84 -7.25
C GLU A 5 -17.49 -18.14 -6.85
N LEU A 6 -16.39 -18.89 -6.67
CA LEU A 6 -15.07 -18.31 -6.39
C LEU A 6 -14.53 -17.51 -7.57
N LYS A 7 -14.63 -18.04 -8.81
CA LYS A 7 -14.20 -17.33 -10.03
C LYS A 7 -14.96 -16.01 -10.19
N SER A 8 -16.29 -16.03 -9.99
CA SER A 8 -17.11 -14.81 -10.01
C SER A 8 -16.71 -13.83 -8.91
N LEU A 9 -16.50 -14.29 -7.67
CA LEU A 9 -16.10 -13.43 -6.56
C LEU A 9 -14.76 -12.73 -6.82
N VAL A 10 -13.79 -13.44 -7.39
CA VAL A 10 -12.47 -12.87 -7.70
C VAL A 10 -12.60 -11.85 -8.84
N ALA A 11 -13.35 -12.20 -9.91
CA ALA A 11 -13.57 -11.32 -11.06
C ALA A 11 -14.32 -10.03 -10.71
N GLU A 12 -15.29 -10.11 -9.80
CA GLU A 12 -16.13 -8.97 -9.40
C GLU A 12 -15.55 -8.19 -8.21
N CYS A 13 -14.38 -8.59 -7.68
CA CYS A 13 -13.78 -7.94 -6.51
C CYS A 13 -13.31 -6.51 -6.88
N PRO A 14 -13.97 -5.43 -6.40
CA PRO A 14 -13.70 -4.08 -6.89
C PRO A 14 -12.28 -3.59 -6.55
N LYS A 15 -11.69 -4.14 -5.48
CA LYS A 15 -10.34 -3.81 -5.02
C LYS A 15 -9.29 -4.80 -5.51
N GLN A 16 -9.68 -5.76 -6.34
CA GLN A 16 -8.83 -6.85 -6.84
C GLN A 16 -7.98 -7.42 -5.70
N ARG A 17 -8.66 -7.87 -4.63
CA ARG A 17 -7.96 -8.35 -3.42
C ARG A 17 -7.33 -9.72 -3.59
N PHE A 18 -7.87 -10.48 -4.53
CA PHE A 18 -7.56 -11.88 -4.73
C PHE A 18 -7.12 -12.09 -6.17
N GLN A 19 -6.29 -13.11 -6.38
CA GLN A 19 -5.93 -13.59 -7.70
C GLN A 19 -6.04 -15.12 -7.72
N LEU A 20 -6.50 -15.65 -8.84
CA LEU A 20 -6.54 -17.07 -9.14
C LEU A 20 -5.40 -17.43 -10.10
N LYS A 21 -4.78 -18.57 -9.88
CA LYS A 21 -3.73 -19.13 -10.73
C LYS A 21 -3.90 -20.65 -10.80
N GLU A 22 -3.61 -21.25 -11.94
CA GLU A 22 -3.52 -22.71 -12.05
C GLU A 22 -2.06 -23.11 -11.87
N ASP A 23 -1.81 -24.16 -11.08
CA ASP A 23 -0.47 -24.72 -10.91
C ASP A 23 -0.11 -25.69 -12.06
N GLU A 24 1.09 -26.27 -12.01
CA GLU A 24 1.57 -27.22 -13.02
C GLU A 24 0.73 -28.51 -13.10
N ASN A 25 -0.04 -28.82 -12.05
CA ASN A 25 -0.92 -29.98 -11.98
C ASN A 25 -2.35 -29.67 -12.44
N GLY A 26 -2.67 -28.41 -12.73
CA GLY A 26 -4.01 -27.95 -13.09
C GLY A 26 -4.91 -27.66 -11.89
N ASP A 27 -4.35 -27.62 -10.67
CA ASP A 27 -5.08 -27.25 -9.46
C ASP A 27 -5.24 -25.73 -9.38
N LEU A 28 -6.47 -25.30 -9.06
CA LEU A 28 -6.81 -23.89 -8.94
C LEU A 28 -6.36 -23.34 -7.57
N LEU A 29 -5.35 -22.49 -7.59
CA LEU A 29 -4.84 -21.76 -6.43
C LEU A 29 -5.46 -20.37 -6.32
N ILE A 30 -5.63 -19.90 -5.08
CA ILE A 30 -6.06 -18.53 -4.77
C ILE A 30 -5.08 -17.88 -3.79
N LYS A 31 -4.70 -16.63 -4.05
CA LYS A 31 -3.89 -15.81 -3.13
C LYS A 31 -4.55 -14.48 -2.85
N ALA A 32 -4.14 -13.84 -1.75
CA ALA A 32 -4.39 -12.41 -1.52
C ALA A 32 -3.24 -11.58 -2.11
N ASN A 33 -3.55 -10.47 -2.76
CA ASN A 33 -2.54 -9.62 -3.41
C ASN A 33 -1.69 -8.83 -2.41
N GLN A 34 -2.26 -8.49 -1.25
CA GLN A 34 -1.57 -7.76 -0.18
C GLN A 34 -2.33 -7.87 1.15
N GLY A 35 -1.69 -7.40 2.23
CA GLY A 35 -2.34 -7.16 3.51
C GLY A 35 -2.11 -8.25 4.54
N HIS A 36 -1.17 -9.15 4.25
CA HIS A 36 -0.76 -10.24 5.11
C HIS A 36 -0.27 -9.75 6.47
N THR A 37 -0.67 -10.45 7.52
CA THR A 37 -0.15 -10.33 8.90
C THR A 37 0.75 -11.50 9.27
N ILE A 38 0.95 -12.43 8.34
CA ILE A 38 1.88 -13.54 8.43
C ILE A 38 2.94 -13.34 7.34
N GLU A 39 4.16 -13.82 7.60
CA GLU A 39 5.19 -13.85 6.57
C GLU A 39 4.78 -14.84 5.47
N VAL A 40 4.96 -14.41 4.23
CA VAL A 40 4.69 -15.22 3.04
C VAL A 40 6.03 -15.38 2.33
N GLU A 41 6.39 -16.62 2.02
CA GLU A 41 7.59 -16.91 1.25
C GLU A 41 7.36 -16.47 -0.21
N ASN A 42 8.27 -15.65 -0.73
CA ASN A 42 8.27 -15.16 -2.12
C ASN A 42 6.93 -14.54 -2.56
N PRO A 43 6.47 -13.45 -1.92
CA PRO A 43 5.28 -12.76 -2.39
C PRO A 43 5.53 -12.25 -3.83
N GLU A 44 4.62 -12.56 -4.75
CA GLU A 44 4.68 -12.06 -6.14
C GLU A 44 4.46 -10.53 -6.12
N LEU A 45 5.57 -9.80 -5.97
CA LEU A 45 5.64 -8.34 -5.89
C LEU A 45 6.77 -7.84 -6.78
N GLU A 46 6.52 -6.76 -7.50
CA GLU A 46 7.52 -6.09 -8.35
C GLU A 46 8.32 -5.08 -7.52
N GLU A 47 9.66 -5.15 -7.54
CA GLU A 47 10.50 -4.18 -6.83
C GLU A 47 10.47 -2.82 -7.53
N VAL A 48 10.23 -1.76 -6.76
CA VAL A 48 10.22 -0.37 -7.23
C VAL A 48 11.65 0.13 -7.29
N THR A 49 12.02 0.73 -8.43
CA THR A 49 13.33 1.35 -8.67
C THR A 49 13.20 2.85 -8.90
N SER A 50 14.33 3.54 -9.00
CA SER A 50 14.37 4.97 -9.37
C SER A 50 13.80 5.26 -10.76
N GLU A 51 13.69 4.24 -11.62
CA GLU A 51 13.15 4.35 -12.98
C GLU A 51 11.63 4.08 -13.02
N THR A 52 11.06 3.56 -11.94
CA THR A 52 9.61 3.30 -11.86
C THR A 52 8.86 4.63 -11.88
N ASP A 53 7.94 4.79 -12.82
CA ASP A 53 7.07 5.97 -12.88
C ASP A 53 6.15 6.01 -11.64
N LEU A 54 6.49 6.90 -10.72
CA LEU A 54 5.80 7.16 -9.46
C LEU A 54 5.52 8.66 -9.34
N SER A 55 4.51 9.12 -10.07
CA SER A 55 4.04 10.51 -9.99
C SER A 55 3.48 10.90 -8.62
N CYS A 56 2.93 9.95 -7.87
CA CYS A 56 2.29 10.20 -6.58
C CYS A 56 2.27 8.94 -5.71
N VAL A 57 2.72 9.02 -4.46
CA VAL A 57 2.60 7.93 -3.48
C VAL A 57 2.04 8.46 -2.17
N VAL A 58 0.87 7.93 -1.78
CA VAL A 58 0.05 8.47 -0.70
C VAL A 58 -0.32 7.40 0.32
N HIS A 59 -0.16 7.73 1.59
CA HIS A 59 -0.78 7.01 2.70
C HIS A 59 -1.97 7.80 3.25
N GLY A 60 -3.14 7.15 3.34
CA GLY A 60 -4.33 7.74 3.94
C GLY A 60 -4.48 7.33 5.40
N THR A 61 -4.61 8.31 6.30
CA THR A 61 -4.80 8.06 7.75
C THR A 61 -5.96 8.88 8.34
N TYR A 62 -6.18 8.75 9.64
CA TYR A 62 -7.25 9.42 10.40
C TYR A 62 -6.65 10.37 11.44
N TYR A 63 -7.41 11.41 11.84
CA TYR A 63 -6.94 12.40 12.82
C TYR A 63 -6.42 11.79 14.12
N LYS A 64 -7.12 10.78 14.63
CA LYS A 64 -6.73 10.07 15.87
C LYS A 64 -5.35 9.41 15.82
N SER A 65 -4.85 9.10 14.62
CA SER A 65 -3.55 8.46 14.42
C SER A 65 -2.45 9.47 14.10
N TRP A 66 -2.81 10.71 13.75
CA TRP A 66 -1.87 11.72 13.27
C TRP A 66 -0.79 12.05 14.31
N SER A 67 -1.17 12.22 15.58
CA SER A 67 -0.21 12.59 16.64
C SER A 67 0.93 11.59 16.81
N SER A 68 0.67 10.29 16.67
CA SER A 68 1.71 9.25 16.71
C SER A 68 2.50 9.23 15.40
N ILE A 69 1.81 9.28 14.25
CA ILE A 69 2.47 9.25 12.93
C ILE A 69 3.44 10.42 12.73
N LYS A 70 3.06 11.62 13.16
CA LYS A 70 3.93 12.80 13.12
C LYS A 70 5.22 12.59 13.91
N LYS A 71 5.15 11.90 15.05
CA LYS A 71 6.30 11.69 15.94
C LYS A 71 7.17 10.50 15.52
N GLU A 72 6.54 9.40 15.09
CA GLU A 72 7.19 8.10 14.93
C GLU A 72 7.35 7.69 13.46
N GLY A 73 6.62 8.34 12.55
CA GLY A 73 6.49 7.91 11.16
C GLY A 73 5.35 6.92 10.94
N LEU A 74 5.31 6.32 9.75
CA LEU A 74 4.31 5.32 9.40
C LEU A 74 4.76 3.93 9.85
N SER A 75 3.91 3.22 10.58
CA SER A 75 4.18 1.84 11.02
C SER A 75 3.45 0.83 10.14
N ARG A 76 4.08 -0.33 9.88
CA ARG A 76 3.39 -1.50 9.33
C ARG A 76 2.40 -2.11 10.32
N MET A 77 2.45 -1.71 11.58
CA MET A 77 1.61 -2.23 12.67
C MET A 77 1.72 -3.77 12.72
N LYS A 78 0.59 -4.49 12.67
CA LYS A 78 0.57 -5.97 12.65
C LYS A 78 0.75 -6.57 11.26
N ARG A 79 0.86 -5.76 10.20
CA ARG A 79 1.03 -6.24 8.82
C ARG A 79 2.52 -6.41 8.52
N THR A 80 2.81 -7.15 7.46
CA THR A 80 4.18 -7.31 6.97
C THR A 80 4.73 -6.03 6.33
N HIS A 81 3.85 -5.19 5.78
CA HIS A 81 4.21 -3.96 5.06
C HIS A 81 3.28 -2.79 5.41
N ILE A 82 3.81 -1.58 5.29
CA ILE A 82 3.08 -0.31 5.17
C ILE A 82 2.48 -0.25 3.76
N HIS A 83 1.21 0.13 3.66
CA HIS A 83 0.49 0.23 2.39
C HIS A 83 0.38 1.68 1.93
N PHE A 84 0.63 1.90 0.66
CA PHE A 84 0.46 3.19 -0.02
C PHE A 84 -0.35 3.00 -1.30
N ALA A 85 -1.02 4.06 -1.71
CA ALA A 85 -1.71 4.14 -2.99
C ALA A 85 -0.92 5.03 -3.97
N PRO A 86 -1.00 4.78 -5.28
CA PRO A 86 -0.33 5.57 -6.31
C PRO A 86 -1.07 6.90 -6.63
N GLY A 87 -1.86 7.41 -5.68
CA GLY A 87 -2.77 8.54 -5.85
C GLY A 87 -3.77 8.66 -4.70
N ILE A 88 -4.74 9.56 -4.84
CA ILE A 88 -5.85 9.74 -3.89
C ILE A 88 -7.11 8.99 -4.34
N PRO A 89 -8.07 8.69 -3.44
CA PRO A 89 -9.31 8.00 -3.82
C PRO A 89 -10.05 8.77 -4.93
N GLY A 90 -10.30 8.09 -6.06
CA GLY A 90 -10.94 8.67 -7.25
C GLY A 90 -10.00 8.77 -8.45
N ASP A 91 -8.68 8.73 -8.24
CA ASP A 91 -7.71 8.66 -9.34
C ASP A 91 -7.79 7.30 -10.04
N SER A 92 -7.63 7.29 -11.37
CA SER A 92 -7.72 6.08 -12.20
C SER A 92 -6.68 5.02 -11.83
N LEU A 93 -5.54 5.42 -11.26
CA LEU A 93 -4.47 4.53 -10.81
C LEU A 93 -4.78 3.84 -9.47
N VAL A 94 -5.77 4.34 -8.73
CA VAL A 94 -6.07 3.90 -7.36
C VAL A 94 -7.17 2.84 -7.35
N VAL A 95 -6.74 1.58 -7.39
CA VAL A 95 -7.63 0.41 -7.24
C VAL A 95 -7.84 0.05 -5.76
N SER A 96 -6.78 0.18 -4.96
CA SER A 96 -6.75 -0.24 -3.56
C SER A 96 -5.68 0.55 -2.77
N GLY A 97 -5.36 0.13 -1.55
CA GLY A 97 -4.27 0.74 -0.76
C GLY A 97 -4.68 1.95 0.08
N ILE A 98 -5.75 2.66 -0.28
CA ILE A 98 -6.27 3.80 0.49
C ILE A 98 -7.78 3.70 0.72
N ARG A 99 -8.24 4.19 1.87
CA ARG A 99 -9.67 4.23 2.21
C ARG A 99 -10.24 5.58 1.82
N SER A 100 -11.40 5.60 1.16
CA SER A 100 -12.13 6.85 0.85
C SER A 100 -12.49 7.66 2.10
N SER A 101 -12.62 7.01 3.25
CA SER A 101 -12.92 7.63 4.55
C SER A 101 -11.70 8.20 5.29
N CYS A 102 -10.47 8.08 4.76
CA CYS A 102 -9.32 8.72 5.39
C CYS A 102 -9.50 10.24 5.44
N GLN A 103 -8.86 10.88 6.42
CA GLN A 103 -9.01 12.30 6.72
C GLN A 103 -7.72 13.08 6.44
N ILE A 104 -6.58 12.39 6.40
CA ILE A 104 -5.26 12.98 6.12
C ILE A 104 -4.60 12.18 5.00
N TYR A 105 -3.99 12.89 4.06
CA TYR A 105 -3.10 12.34 3.05
C TYR A 105 -1.65 12.66 3.41
N ILE A 106 -0.80 11.63 3.44
CA ILE A 106 0.64 11.75 3.65
C ILE A 106 1.32 11.34 2.34
N TYR A 107 1.99 12.28 1.70
CA TYR A 107 2.72 12.06 0.46
C TYR A 107 4.15 11.66 0.79
N ILE A 108 4.68 10.65 0.10
CA ILE A 108 5.97 10.05 0.41
C ILE A 108 7.02 10.44 -0.63
N ASP A 109 8.17 10.88 -0.17
CA ASP A 109 9.38 11.05 -0.96
C ASP A 109 10.06 9.69 -1.18
N ILE A 110 9.59 8.98 -2.23
CA ILE A 110 10.13 7.67 -2.61
C ILE A 110 11.59 7.75 -3.04
N PRO A 111 12.01 8.72 -3.89
CA PRO A 111 13.41 8.83 -4.27
C PRO A 111 14.37 8.90 -3.08
N GLN A 112 14.07 9.76 -2.09
CA GLN A 112 14.90 9.87 -0.90
C GLN A 112 14.88 8.59 -0.05
N ALA A 113 13.72 7.95 0.09
CA ALA A 113 13.61 6.70 0.85
C ALA A 113 14.38 5.55 0.18
N LEU A 114 14.32 5.42 -1.15
CA LEU A 114 15.09 4.44 -1.92
C LEU A 114 16.60 4.69 -1.76
N GLN A 115 17.03 5.94 -1.86
CA GLN A 115 18.44 6.33 -1.69
C GLN A 115 18.97 5.93 -0.29
N ASP A 116 18.15 6.09 0.73
CA ASP A 116 18.48 5.72 2.11
C ASP A 116 18.32 4.21 2.41
N GLY A 117 18.03 3.40 1.38
CA GLY A 117 18.02 1.94 1.46
C GLY A 117 16.67 1.31 1.80
N PHE A 118 15.57 2.08 1.86
CA PHE A 118 14.24 1.49 1.98
C PHE A 118 13.86 0.80 0.67
N LYS A 119 13.21 -0.36 0.79
CA LYS A 119 12.67 -1.08 -0.36
C LYS A 119 11.18 -0.84 -0.48
N PHE A 120 10.74 -0.60 -1.70
CA PHE A 120 9.34 -0.49 -2.07
C PHE A 120 9.01 -1.56 -3.10
N TYR A 121 7.77 -2.03 -3.06
CA TYR A 121 7.27 -3.02 -3.97
C TYR A 121 5.88 -2.64 -4.46
N ARG A 122 5.52 -3.06 -5.67
CA ARG A 122 4.19 -2.92 -6.25
C ARG A 122 3.54 -4.30 -6.36
N SER A 123 2.34 -4.43 -5.82
CA SER A 123 1.51 -5.63 -5.99
C SER A 123 0.68 -5.55 -7.28
N ASP A 124 0.13 -6.69 -7.70
CA ASP A 124 -0.72 -6.81 -8.91
C ASP A 124 -1.90 -5.82 -8.99
N ASN A 125 -2.45 -5.39 -7.84
CA ASN A 125 -3.53 -4.38 -7.80
C ASN A 125 -3.01 -2.94 -7.55
N ASN A 126 -1.79 -2.66 -7.98
CA ASN A 126 -1.13 -1.36 -7.97
C ASN A 126 -0.94 -0.73 -6.57
N VAL A 127 -1.03 -1.52 -5.51
CA VAL A 127 -0.72 -1.07 -4.14
C VAL A 127 0.79 -1.10 -3.93
N LEU A 128 1.33 -0.01 -3.38
CA LEU A 128 2.74 0.10 -3.03
C LEU A 128 2.95 -0.35 -1.58
N LEU A 129 4.05 -1.05 -1.35
CA LEU A 129 4.35 -1.75 -0.11
C LEU A 129 5.77 -1.46 0.34
N CYS A 130 5.96 -1.11 1.61
CA CYS A 130 7.28 -0.98 2.22
C CYS A 130 7.31 -1.71 3.55
N ARG A 131 8.35 -2.51 3.82
CA ARG A 131 8.51 -3.15 5.14
C ARG A 131 8.78 -2.15 6.26
N GLY A 132 9.29 -0.96 5.92
CA GLY A 132 9.88 -0.05 6.88
C GLY A 132 11.30 -0.50 7.28
N ASN A 133 11.85 0.17 8.28
CA ASN A 133 13.12 -0.19 8.90
C ASN A 133 12.98 -1.47 9.76
N ASP A 134 14.02 -1.81 10.54
CA ASP A 134 14.02 -3.00 11.42
C ASP A 134 12.86 -3.00 12.43
N ALA A 135 12.40 -1.81 12.86
CA ALA A 135 11.25 -1.66 13.75
C ALA A 135 9.91 -1.66 13.00
N GLY A 136 9.90 -1.73 11.66
CA GLY A 136 8.71 -1.70 10.82
C GLY A 136 8.15 -0.30 10.57
N PHE A 137 9.00 0.74 10.65
CA PHE A 137 8.60 2.13 10.46
C PHE A 137 9.23 2.76 9.22
N LEU A 138 8.48 3.65 8.57
CA LEU A 138 8.99 4.64 7.63
C LEU A 138 8.97 6.01 8.33
N PRO A 139 10.14 6.58 8.70
CA PRO A 139 10.23 7.84 9.42
C PRO A 139 9.59 9.03 8.69
N CYS A 140 9.12 10.02 9.46
CA CYS A 140 8.47 11.23 8.92
C CYS A 140 9.37 12.10 8.03
N ARG A 141 10.71 11.94 8.09
CA ARG A 141 11.64 12.64 7.17
C ARG A 141 11.41 12.31 5.70
N TYR A 142 10.73 11.19 5.40
CA TYR A 142 10.33 10.81 4.05
C TYR A 142 8.93 11.29 3.67
N PHE A 143 8.29 12.12 4.52
CA PHE A 143 7.04 12.76 4.14
C PHE A 143 7.38 13.98 3.31
N GLN A 144 6.93 14.00 2.07
CA GLN A 144 7.07 15.14 1.18
C GLN A 144 6.12 16.27 1.59
N LYS A 145 4.87 15.92 1.92
CA LYS A 145 3.86 16.82 2.45
C LYS A 145 2.73 16.05 3.12
N VAL A 146 2.01 16.71 4.01
CA VAL A 146 0.82 16.15 4.67
C VAL A 146 -0.34 17.10 4.52
N VAL A 147 -1.49 16.60 4.08
CA VAL A 147 -2.65 17.43 3.74
C VAL A 147 -3.89 16.92 4.46
N ASP A 148 -4.62 17.83 5.11
CA ASP A 148 -5.96 17.57 5.60
C ASP A 148 -6.93 17.47 4.41
N LYS A 149 -7.59 16.32 4.25
CA LYS A 149 -8.49 16.06 3.13
C LYS A 149 -9.67 17.03 3.08
N LYS A 150 -10.18 17.46 4.23
CA LYS A 150 -11.40 18.27 4.32
C LYS A 150 -11.10 19.74 4.05
N THR A 151 -10.01 20.26 4.62
CA THR A 151 -9.68 21.69 4.52
C THR A 151 -8.70 21.99 3.38
N GLY A 152 -7.99 20.98 2.87
CA GLY A 152 -6.90 21.16 1.91
C GLY A 152 -5.64 21.78 2.52
N GLN A 153 -5.63 22.04 3.84
CA GLN A 153 -4.49 22.66 4.51
C GLN A 153 -3.34 21.68 4.66
N GLN A 154 -2.12 22.18 4.45
CA GLN A 154 -0.91 21.43 4.77
C GLN A 154 -0.71 21.38 6.28
N LEU A 155 -0.48 20.18 6.82
CA LEU A 155 -0.20 19.95 8.23
C LEU A 155 1.32 19.90 8.45
N GLU A 156 1.80 20.55 9.51
CA GLU A 156 3.20 20.47 9.91
C GLU A 156 3.51 19.14 10.59
N PHE A 157 4.73 18.63 10.38
CA PHE A 157 5.23 17.39 10.96
C PHE A 157 6.66 17.52 11.46
#